data_AF-A0A365MKN1-F1
#
_entry.id   AF-A0A365MKN1-F1
#
_cell.length_a   1.000
_cell.length_b   1.000
_cell.length_c   1.000
_cell.angle_alpha   90.00
_cell.angle_beta   90.00
_cell.angle_gamma   90.00
#
_symmetry.space_group_name_H-M   'P 1'
#
loop_
_entity.id
_entity.type
_entity.pdbx_description
1 polymer ?
#
loop_
_entity_poly.entity_id
_entity_poly.type
_entity_poly.pdbx_seq_one_letter_code
_entity_poly.pdbx_strand_id
1 'polypeptide(L)'
;MSHINSMTTSTTRAANCSRALCAMLDEWQIMNRLFGVLDMWKAARDLIRRISTERSAGKSVKKLDVGIQASQILCLSSFHVSEAIGFLSSKGILKRSAKSEEKLTFLAIRSWAAFTMIEIGRLSLEWMNTMQDKEKLATKTWKAKWKSDLLQNLAWASVATHWSLRDGLIPEVFVSPLAVFATWSLVKDAWKNAA
;
A
#
# COMPACT_ATOMS: atom_id res chain seq x y z
N MET A 1 -30.11 -36.69 -15.29
CA MET A 1 -29.08 -36.03 -16.13
C MET A 1 -29.34 -34.54 -16.38
N SER A 2 -30.58 -34.04 -16.56
CA SER A 2 -30.81 -32.60 -16.81
C SER A 2 -30.47 -31.66 -15.63
N HIS A 3 -30.72 -32.08 -14.38
CA HIS A 3 -30.38 -31.28 -13.18
C HIS A 3 -28.87 -31.10 -12.97
N ILE A 4 -28.06 -32.10 -13.33
CA ILE A 4 -26.59 -32.01 -13.23
C ILE A 4 -26.06 -30.98 -14.24
N ASN A 5 -26.63 -30.95 -15.44
CA ASN A 5 -26.27 -30.01 -16.51
C ASN A 5 -26.69 -28.55 -16.19
N SER A 6 -27.81 -28.33 -15.50
CA SER A 6 -28.21 -26.97 -15.07
C SER A 6 -27.34 -26.44 -13.93
N MET A 7 -26.87 -27.31 -13.03
CA MET A 7 -25.96 -26.94 -11.94
C MET A 7 -24.55 -26.61 -12.46
N THR A 8 -24.03 -27.39 -13.42
CA THR A 8 -22.72 -27.12 -14.04
C THR A 8 -22.73 -25.84 -14.87
N THR A 9 -23.82 -25.54 -15.58
CA THR A 9 -23.97 -24.26 -16.31
C THR A 9 -24.10 -23.06 -15.37
N SER A 10 -24.86 -23.18 -14.28
CA SER A 10 -24.99 -22.12 -13.27
C SER A 10 -23.68 -21.82 -12.54
N THR A 11 -22.94 -22.85 -12.12
CA THR A 11 -21.63 -22.72 -11.46
C THR A 11 -20.58 -22.10 -12.40
N THR A 12 -20.57 -22.49 -13.67
CA THR A 12 -19.69 -21.88 -14.68
C THR A 12 -20.03 -20.41 -14.92
N ARG A 13 -21.32 -20.06 -14.97
CA ARG A 13 -21.77 -18.67 -15.09
C ARG A 13 -21.35 -17.85 -13.88
N ALA A 14 -21.57 -18.34 -12.67
CA ALA A 14 -21.18 -17.64 -11.44
C ALA A 14 -19.66 -17.41 -11.38
N ALA A 15 -18.86 -18.42 -11.72
CA ALA A 15 -17.40 -18.29 -11.79
C ALA A 15 -16.97 -17.27 -12.85
N ASN A 16 -17.61 -17.26 -14.02
CA ASN A 16 -17.34 -16.26 -15.07
C ASN A 16 -17.70 -14.84 -14.62
N CYS A 17 -18.87 -14.64 -14.01
CA CYS A 17 -19.28 -13.35 -13.48
C CYS A 17 -18.34 -12.86 -12.37
N SER A 18 -17.91 -13.75 -11.48
CA SER A 18 -16.95 -13.41 -10.43
C SER A 18 -15.59 -13.00 -11.01
N ARG A 19 -15.07 -13.74 -12.00
CA ARG A 19 -13.81 -13.37 -12.67
C ARG A 19 -13.90 -12.01 -13.38
N ALA A 20 -15.02 -11.75 -14.06
CA ALA A 20 -15.25 -10.46 -14.72
C ALA A 20 -15.33 -9.30 -13.71
N LEU A 21 -16.01 -9.52 -12.57
CA LEU A 21 -16.08 -8.54 -11.50
C LEU A 21 -14.70 -8.27 -10.89
N CYS A 22 -13.90 -9.30 -10.59
CA CYS A 22 -12.54 -9.14 -10.10
C CYS A 22 -11.68 -8.33 -11.08
N ALA A 23 -11.71 -8.67 -12.37
CA ALA A 23 -10.97 -7.94 -13.39
C ALA A 23 -11.38 -6.45 -13.47
N MET A 24 -12.67 -6.15 -13.37
CA MET A 24 -13.17 -4.77 -13.32
C MET A 24 -12.69 -4.03 -12.07
N LEU A 25 -12.72 -4.69 -10.90
CA LEU A 25 -12.24 -4.11 -9.64
C LEU A 25 -10.73 -3.85 -9.66
N ASP A 26 -9.94 -4.77 -10.22
CA ASP A 26 -8.50 -4.62 -10.37
C ASP A 26 -8.17 -3.41 -11.25
N GLU A 27 -8.87 -3.28 -12.39
CA GLU A 27 -8.70 -2.14 -13.30
C GLU A 27 -9.10 -0.82 -12.64
N TRP A 28 -10.26 -0.80 -11.96
CA TRP A 28 -10.73 0.36 -11.20
C TRP A 28 -9.73 0.77 -10.11
N GLN A 29 -9.14 -0.20 -9.42
CA GLN A 29 -8.17 0.06 -8.37
C GLN A 29 -6.88 0.68 -8.93
N ILE A 30 -6.35 0.14 -10.05
CA ILE A 30 -5.18 0.72 -10.73
C ILE A 30 -5.48 2.15 -11.20
N MET A 31 -6.67 2.37 -11.78
CA MET A 31 -7.09 3.69 -12.23
C MET A 31 -7.16 4.69 -11.07
N ASN A 32 -7.71 4.29 -9.91
CA ASN A 32 -7.73 5.15 -8.74
C ASN A 32 -6.33 5.45 -8.20
N ARG A 33 -5.40 4.49 -8.26
CA ARG A 33 -4.02 4.70 -7.82
C ARG A 33 -3.25 5.70 -8.69
N LEU A 34 -3.73 6.03 -9.90
CA LEU A 34 -3.18 7.13 -10.72
C LEU A 34 -3.23 8.47 -9.97
N PHE A 35 -4.31 8.70 -9.22
CA PHE A 35 -4.45 9.93 -8.42
C PHE A 35 -3.49 9.98 -7.23
N GLY A 36 -2.86 8.85 -6.86
CA GLY A 36 -1.81 8.80 -5.85
C GLY A 36 -0.59 9.66 -6.19
N VAL A 37 -0.34 9.98 -7.47
CA VAL A 37 0.70 10.94 -7.86
C VAL A 37 0.39 12.35 -7.32
N LEU A 38 -0.88 12.75 -7.32
CA LEU A 38 -1.32 14.04 -6.78
C LEU A 38 -1.16 14.09 -5.26
N ASP A 39 -1.50 12.98 -4.59
CA ASP A 39 -1.30 12.83 -3.15
C ASP A 39 0.18 12.95 -2.78
N MET A 40 1.07 12.35 -3.58
CA MET A 40 2.51 12.45 -3.35
C MET A 40 3.07 13.84 -3.62
N TRP A 41 2.59 14.53 -4.65
CA TRP A 41 2.94 15.93 -4.87
C TRP A 41 2.52 16.81 -3.69
N LYS A 42 1.30 16.61 -3.18
CA LYS A 42 0.80 17.33 -2.00
C LYS A 42 1.65 17.01 -0.77
N ALA A 43 1.94 15.73 -0.50
CA ALA A 43 2.77 15.31 0.61
C ALA A 43 4.18 15.92 0.55
N ALA A 44 4.80 15.95 -0.63
CA ALA A 44 6.10 16.58 -0.83
C ALA A 44 6.06 18.08 -0.55
N ARG A 45 5.04 18.77 -1.07
CA ARG A 45 4.82 20.21 -0.83
C ARG A 45 4.61 20.50 0.65
N ASP A 46 3.82 19.71 1.34
CA ASP A 46 3.52 19.87 2.76
C ASP A 46 4.76 19.62 3.63
N LEU A 47 5.60 18.63 3.27
CA LEU A 47 6.88 18.41 3.92
C LEU A 47 7.83 19.61 3.77
N ILE A 48 7.96 20.15 2.55
CA ILE A 48 8.81 21.32 2.27
C ILE A 48 8.32 22.53 3.09
N ARG A 49 7.02 22.77 3.10
CA ARG A 49 6.40 23.85 3.87
C ARG A 49 6.65 23.71 5.36
N ARG A 50 6.47 22.50 5.91
CA ARG A 50 6.75 22.21 7.32
C ARG A 50 8.19 22.56 7.68
N ILE A 51 9.17 22.08 6.88
CA ILE A 51 10.59 22.37 7.11
C ILE A 51 10.87 23.87 7.07
N SER A 52 10.30 24.58 6.09
CA SER A 52 10.44 26.03 5.98
C SER A 52 9.88 26.75 7.21
N THR A 53 8.68 26.37 7.66
CA THR A 53 8.03 26.96 8.84
C THR A 53 8.80 26.69 10.13
N GLU A 54 9.28 25.46 10.34
CA GLU A 54 10.09 25.11 11.51
C GLU A 54 11.40 25.92 11.55
N ARG A 55 12.08 26.07 10.39
CA ARG A 55 13.30 26.87 10.27
C ARG A 55 13.04 28.36 10.54
N SER A 56 11.99 28.94 9.95
CA SER A 56 11.63 30.35 10.19
C SER A 56 11.24 30.63 11.64
N ALA A 57 10.66 29.65 12.33
CA ALA A 57 10.31 29.73 13.75
C ALA A 57 11.49 29.45 14.70
N GLY A 58 12.72 29.24 14.19
CA GLY A 58 13.89 28.90 14.99
C GLY A 58 13.80 27.53 15.69
N LYS A 59 12.87 26.66 15.29
CA LYS A 59 12.70 25.32 15.87
C LYS A 59 13.69 24.33 15.26
N SER A 60 14.21 23.42 16.07
CA SER A 60 15.08 22.35 15.60
C SER A 60 14.28 21.37 14.73
N VAL A 61 14.60 21.32 13.44
CA VAL A 61 14.02 20.35 12.49
C VAL A 61 14.50 18.95 12.86
N LYS A 62 13.56 18.04 13.12
CA LYS A 62 13.86 16.63 13.41
C LYS A 62 14.32 15.92 12.13
N LYS A 63 15.62 15.97 11.84
CA LYS A 63 16.22 15.44 10.60
C LYS A 63 15.84 13.99 10.30
N LEU A 64 15.78 13.13 11.32
CA LEU A 64 15.39 11.72 11.16
C LEU A 64 13.94 11.57 10.69
N ASP A 65 13.01 12.30 11.32
CA ASP A 65 11.58 12.29 10.94
C ASP A 65 11.38 12.81 9.52
N VAL A 66 12.07 13.89 9.16
CA VAL A 66 12.08 14.41 7.78
C VAL A 66 12.65 13.39 6.80
N GLY A 67 13.75 12.70 7.14
CA GLY A 67 14.36 11.68 6.31
C GLY A 67 13.45 10.47 6.07
N ILE A 68 12.75 10.01 7.12
CA ILE A 68 11.76 8.93 7.02
C ILE A 68 10.62 9.36 6.08
N GLN A 69 10.00 10.52 6.33
CA GLN A 69 8.89 11.01 5.53
C GLN A 69 9.29 11.24 4.06
N ALA A 70 10.46 11.83 3.81
CA ALA A 70 10.99 12.02 2.46
C ALA A 70 11.20 10.67 1.74
N SER A 71 11.72 9.67 2.44
CA SER A 71 11.94 8.33 1.87
C SER A 71 10.62 7.64 1.54
N GLN A 72 9.60 7.78 2.39
CA GLN A 72 8.26 7.26 2.15
C GLN A 72 7.62 7.90 0.92
N ILE A 73 7.68 9.23 0.81
CA ILE A 73 7.17 9.98 -0.35
C ILE A 73 7.88 9.54 -1.62
N LEU A 74 9.20 9.37 -1.59
CA LEU A 74 9.97 8.91 -2.75
C LEU A 74 9.56 7.51 -3.20
N CYS A 75 9.41 6.58 -2.25
CA CYS A 75 8.97 5.21 -2.52
C CYS A 75 7.57 5.20 -3.16
N LEU A 76 6.60 5.86 -2.53
CA LEU A 76 5.23 5.89 -3.05
C LEU A 76 5.12 6.65 -4.37
N SER A 77 5.90 7.73 -4.57
CA SER A 77 5.96 8.43 -5.86
C SER A 77 6.46 7.49 -6.96
N SER A 78 7.51 6.72 -6.69
CA SER A 78 8.06 5.74 -7.63
C SER A 78 7.05 4.63 -7.95
N PHE A 79 6.31 4.16 -6.94
CA PHE A 79 5.21 3.21 -7.10
C PHE A 79 4.10 3.76 -8.01
N HIS A 80 3.50 4.90 -7.65
CA HIS A 80 2.37 5.47 -8.40
C HIS A 80 2.74 5.86 -9.83
N VAL A 81 3.93 6.44 -10.05
CA VAL A 81 4.39 6.80 -11.41
C VAL A 81 4.62 5.56 -12.26
N SER A 82 5.29 4.54 -11.71
CA SER A 82 5.58 3.31 -12.46
C SER A 82 4.29 2.56 -12.83
N GLU A 83 3.34 2.50 -11.89
CA GLU A 83 2.03 1.92 -12.12
C GLU A 83 1.21 2.71 -13.15
N ALA A 84 1.23 4.04 -13.08
CA ALA A 84 0.55 4.89 -14.06
C ALA A 84 1.08 4.66 -15.48
N ILE A 85 2.41 4.57 -15.62
CA ILE A 85 3.02 4.25 -16.92
C ILE A 85 2.58 2.85 -17.38
N GLY A 86 2.57 1.86 -16.48
CA GLY A 86 2.13 0.50 -16.80
C GLY A 86 0.67 0.46 -17.28
N PHE A 87 -0.22 1.17 -16.60
CA PHE A 87 -1.63 1.27 -16.99
C PHE A 87 -1.82 1.96 -18.34
N LEU A 88 -1.16 3.10 -18.58
CA LEU A 88 -1.25 3.79 -19.87
C LEU A 88 -0.66 2.95 -21.02
N SER A 89 0.38 2.14 -20.73
CA SER A 89 0.96 1.19 -21.68
C SER A 89 -0.02 0.08 -22.03
N SER A 90 -0.71 -0.50 -21.04
CA SER A 90 -1.71 -1.56 -21.27
C SER A 90 -2.94 -1.09 -22.06
N LYS A 91 -3.22 0.22 -22.07
CA LYS A 91 -4.24 0.86 -22.91
C LYS A 91 -3.75 1.29 -24.30
N GLY A 92 -2.49 1.01 -24.63
CA GLY A 92 -1.89 1.36 -25.93
C GLY A 92 -1.59 2.84 -26.10
N ILE A 93 -1.71 3.65 -25.03
CA ILE A 93 -1.42 5.10 -25.06
C ILE A 93 0.09 5.32 -25.10
N LEU A 94 0.85 4.54 -24.31
CA LEU A 94 2.30 4.55 -24.33
C LEU A 94 2.82 3.30 -25.05
N LYS A 95 3.72 3.50 -26.03
CA LYS A 95 4.39 2.37 -26.69
C LYS A 95 5.63 1.98 -25.87
N ARG A 96 5.59 0.83 -25.20
CA ARG A 96 6.75 0.25 -24.49
C ARG A 96 6.95 -1.21 -24.88
N SER A 97 8.19 -1.69 -24.74
CA SER A 97 8.48 -3.11 -24.90
C SER A 97 8.09 -3.89 -23.64
N ALA A 98 7.73 -5.17 -23.80
CA ALA A 98 7.38 -6.05 -22.67
C ALA A 98 8.47 -6.10 -21.57
N LYS A 99 9.75 -6.11 -21.98
CA LYS A 99 10.90 -6.05 -21.05
C LYS A 99 10.91 -4.76 -20.22
N SER A 100 10.46 -3.65 -20.80
CA SER A 100 10.39 -2.40 -20.08
C SER A 100 9.19 -2.34 -19.14
N GLU A 101 8.05 -2.92 -19.52
CA GLU A 101 6.86 -2.99 -18.67
C GLU A 101 7.14 -3.85 -17.44
N GLU A 102 7.75 -5.02 -17.64
CA GLU A 102 8.15 -5.92 -16.55
C GLU A 102 9.05 -5.19 -15.53
N LYS A 103 10.05 -4.43 -16.01
CA LYS A 103 10.93 -3.64 -15.14
C LYS A 103 10.18 -2.59 -14.32
N LEU A 104 9.18 -1.93 -14.92
CA LEU A 104 8.37 -0.93 -14.22
C LEU A 104 7.45 -1.59 -13.19
N THR A 105 6.87 -2.75 -13.50
CA THR A 105 6.09 -3.54 -12.55
C THR A 105 6.94 -3.91 -11.33
N PHE A 106 8.15 -4.45 -11.55
CA PHE A 106 9.05 -4.76 -10.43
C PHE A 106 9.51 -3.51 -9.68
N LEU A 107 9.78 -2.40 -10.37
CA LEU A 107 10.11 -1.13 -9.72
C LEU A 107 8.97 -0.69 -8.80
N ALA A 108 7.73 -0.70 -9.30
CA ALA A 108 6.55 -0.32 -8.53
C ALA A 108 6.44 -1.18 -7.26
N ILE A 109 6.41 -2.50 -7.42
CA ILE A 109 6.23 -3.43 -6.30
C ILE A 109 7.38 -3.32 -5.29
N ARG A 110 8.62 -3.18 -5.75
CA ARG A 110 9.79 -3.00 -4.86
C ARG A 110 9.76 -1.67 -4.13
N SER A 111 9.31 -0.60 -4.78
CA SER A 111 9.11 0.69 -4.11
C SER A 111 8.02 0.60 -3.04
N TRP A 112 6.93 -0.12 -3.31
CA TRP A 112 5.90 -0.39 -2.31
C TRP A 112 6.42 -1.24 -1.14
N ALA A 113 7.17 -2.31 -1.43
CA ALA A 113 7.82 -3.11 -0.40
C ALA A 113 8.76 -2.27 0.48
N ALA A 114 9.62 -1.44 -0.15
CA ALA A 114 10.51 -0.54 0.58
C ALA A 114 9.73 0.43 1.48
N PHE A 115 8.62 1.02 1.00
CA PHE A 115 7.75 1.86 1.81
C PHE A 115 7.23 1.14 3.06
N THR A 116 6.71 -0.09 2.91
CA THR A 116 6.18 -0.87 4.05
C THR A 116 7.26 -1.17 5.09
N MET A 117 8.49 -1.45 4.66
CA MET A 117 9.62 -1.68 5.56
C MET A 117 10.02 -0.39 6.30
N ILE A 118 10.01 0.75 5.63
CA ILE A 118 10.24 2.05 6.28
C ILE A 118 9.15 2.34 7.31
N GLU A 119 7.89 2.03 7.02
CA GLU A 119 6.77 2.24 7.92
C GLU A 119 6.86 1.33 9.17
N ILE A 120 7.27 0.08 9.02
CA ILE A 120 7.58 -0.81 10.16
C ILE A 120 8.69 -0.19 11.01
N GLY A 121 9.78 0.28 10.39
CA GLY A 121 10.87 0.96 11.09
C GLY A 121 10.42 2.22 11.84
N ARG A 122 9.57 3.04 11.21
CA ARG A 122 8.96 4.23 11.82
C ARG A 122 8.13 3.85 13.05
N LEU A 123 7.30 2.81 12.96
CA LEU A 123 6.49 2.31 14.07
C LEU A 123 7.36 1.73 15.19
N SER A 124 8.46 1.03 14.88
CA SER A 124 9.42 0.56 15.88
C SER A 124 10.09 1.72 16.62
N LEU A 125 10.50 2.77 15.90
CA LEU A 125 11.04 4.00 16.51
C LEU A 125 10.00 4.71 17.38
N GLU A 126 8.74 4.79 16.94
CA GLU A 126 7.65 5.37 17.73
C GLU A 126 7.45 4.60 19.04
N TRP A 127 7.51 3.27 18.99
CA TRP A 127 7.43 2.42 20.17
C TRP A 127 8.58 2.69 21.14
N MET A 128 9.82 2.69 20.64
CA MET A 128 11.02 2.94 21.46
C MET A 128 10.98 4.31 22.14
N ASN A 129 10.55 5.36 21.42
CA ASN A 129 10.40 6.69 21.98
C ASN A 129 9.26 6.76 23.01
N THR A 130 8.18 6.02 22.79
CA THR A 130 7.02 6.00 23.72
C THR A 130 7.29 5.15 24.96
N MET A 131 8.24 4.21 24.94
CA MET A 131 8.64 3.47 26.15
C MET A 131 9.18 4.38 27.28
N GLN A 132 9.67 5.57 26.93
CA GLN A 132 10.11 6.57 27.90
C GLN A 132 8.95 7.41 28.47
N ASP A 133 7.78 7.38 27.83
CA ASP A 133 6.57 8.11 28.20
C ASP A 133 5.52 7.14 28.80
N LYS A 134 5.59 6.96 30.12
CA LYS A 134 4.74 5.99 30.86
C LYS A 134 3.25 6.31 30.78
N GLU A 135 2.87 7.58 30.65
CA GLU A 135 1.47 8.01 30.55
C GLU A 135 0.88 7.62 29.20
N LYS A 136 1.61 7.92 28.11
CA LYS A 136 1.21 7.51 26.78
C LYS A 136 1.21 5.99 26.63
N LEU A 137 2.18 5.29 27.23
CA LEU A 137 2.25 3.82 27.22
C LEU A 137 1.08 3.16 27.97
N ALA A 138 0.59 3.79 29.04
CA ALA A 138 -0.59 3.33 29.79
C ALA A 138 -1.90 3.51 29.01
N THR A 139 -1.89 4.33 27.96
CA THR A 139 -3.06 4.60 27.15
C THR A 139 -3.40 3.39 26.26
N LYS A 140 -4.45 2.65 26.64
CA LYS A 140 -4.91 1.45 25.91
C LYS A 140 -5.22 1.73 24.43
N THR A 141 -5.73 2.92 24.11
CA THR A 141 -6.09 3.31 22.74
C THR A 141 -4.85 3.49 21.86
N TRP A 142 -3.80 4.15 22.36
CA TRP A 142 -2.53 4.29 21.64
C TRP A 142 -1.91 2.92 21.36
N LYS A 143 -1.81 2.05 22.38
CA LYS A 143 -1.22 0.71 22.22
C LYS A 143 -2.01 -0.16 21.24
N ALA A 144 -3.33 -0.08 21.28
CA ALA A 144 -4.20 -0.79 20.34
C ALA A 144 -4.01 -0.29 18.90
N LYS A 145 -3.95 1.04 18.70
CA LYS A 145 -3.69 1.64 17.39
C LYS A 145 -2.32 1.24 16.85
N TRP A 146 -1.26 1.40 17.64
CA TRP A 146 0.09 1.03 17.23
C TRP A 146 0.19 -0.44 16.83
N LYS A 147 -0.44 -1.33 17.59
CA LYS A 147 -0.47 -2.77 17.26
C LYS A 147 -1.23 -3.03 15.97
N SER A 148 -2.36 -2.35 15.75
CA SER A 148 -3.15 -2.45 14.51
C SER A 148 -2.32 -2.01 13.31
N ASP A 149 -1.72 -0.83 13.39
CA ASP A 149 -0.88 -0.25 12.33
C ASP A 149 0.32 -1.16 12.02
N LEU A 150 0.97 -1.73 13.05
CA LEU A 150 2.09 -2.63 12.86
C LEU A 150 1.68 -3.95 12.20
N LEU A 151 0.61 -4.59 12.66
CA LEU A 151 0.13 -5.86 12.09
C LEU A 151 -0.30 -5.68 10.63
N GLN A 152 -0.97 -4.57 10.32
CA GLN A 152 -1.36 -4.24 8.96
C GLN A 152 -0.14 -4.05 8.05
N ASN A 153 0.87 -3.31 8.52
CA ASN A 153 2.09 -3.11 7.73
C ASN A 153 2.93 -4.38 7.60
N LEU A 154 2.93 -5.28 8.59
CA LEU A 154 3.56 -6.59 8.47
C LEU A 154 2.87 -7.47 7.43
N ALA A 155 1.54 -7.45 7.38
CA ALA A 155 0.79 -8.14 6.35
C ALA A 155 1.11 -7.57 4.95
N TRP A 156 1.09 -6.24 4.80
CA TRP A 156 1.46 -5.60 3.53
C TRP A 156 2.92 -5.83 3.14
N ALA A 157 3.86 -5.78 4.07
CA ALA A 157 5.27 -6.06 3.82
C ALA A 157 5.47 -7.50 3.33
N SER A 158 4.75 -8.46 3.90
CA SER A 158 4.80 -9.86 3.47
C SER A 158 4.29 -10.02 2.03
N VAL A 159 3.15 -9.41 1.72
CA VAL A 159 2.55 -9.43 0.38
C VAL A 159 3.45 -8.73 -0.65
N ALA A 160 3.88 -7.51 -0.34
CA ALA A 160 4.73 -6.72 -1.22
C ALA A 160 6.08 -7.40 -1.47
N THR A 161 6.69 -7.98 -0.43
CA THR A 161 7.95 -8.72 -0.57
C THR A 161 7.77 -9.96 -1.45
N HIS A 162 6.69 -10.72 -1.25
CA HIS A 162 6.39 -11.87 -2.10
C HIS A 162 6.31 -11.45 -3.58
N TRP A 163 5.51 -10.44 -3.94
CA TRP A 163 5.40 -10.00 -5.34
C TRP A 163 6.63 -9.24 -5.87
N SER A 164 7.56 -8.83 -5.01
CA SER A 164 8.80 -8.13 -5.42
C SER A 164 9.85 -9.06 -6.04
N LEU A 165 9.69 -10.36 -5.82
CA LEU A 165 10.54 -11.44 -6.32
C LEU A 165 9.84 -12.14 -7.50
N ARG A 166 10.62 -12.62 -8.47
CA ARG A 166 10.08 -13.27 -9.68
C ARG A 166 9.33 -14.57 -9.36
N ASP A 167 9.85 -15.35 -8.43
CA ASP A 167 9.31 -16.67 -8.08
C ASP A 167 8.43 -16.65 -6.82
N GLY A 168 8.20 -15.45 -6.26
CA GLY A 168 7.54 -15.30 -4.95
C GLY A 168 8.46 -15.66 -3.78
N LEU A 169 8.03 -15.29 -2.56
CA LEU A 169 8.71 -15.67 -1.31
C LEU A 169 8.00 -16.80 -0.58
N ILE A 170 6.68 -16.71 -0.51
CA ILE A 170 5.77 -17.65 0.15
C ILE A 170 4.73 -18.20 -0.84
N PRO A 171 4.10 -19.36 -0.60
CA PRO A 171 3.03 -19.85 -1.47
C PRO A 171 1.86 -18.87 -1.57
N GLU A 172 1.30 -18.70 -2.78
CA GLU A 172 0.21 -17.74 -3.07
C GLU A 172 -0.99 -17.89 -2.12
N VAL A 173 -1.30 -19.13 -1.71
CA VAL A 173 -2.39 -19.43 -0.77
C VAL A 173 -2.24 -18.73 0.60
N PHE A 174 -1.02 -18.35 0.99
CA PHE A 174 -0.77 -17.57 2.20
C PHE A 174 -0.75 -16.06 1.95
N VAL A 175 -0.52 -15.62 0.70
CA VAL A 175 -0.47 -14.20 0.31
C VAL A 175 -1.87 -13.61 0.30
N SER A 176 -2.83 -14.28 -0.33
CA SER A 176 -4.18 -13.72 -0.51
C SER A 176 -4.90 -13.44 0.82
N PRO A 177 -4.87 -14.31 1.85
CA PRO A 177 -5.45 -14.00 3.16
C PRO A 177 -4.81 -12.80 3.86
N LEU A 178 -3.49 -12.61 3.70
CA LEU A 178 -2.78 -11.46 4.25
C LEU A 178 -3.21 -10.15 3.58
N ALA A 179 -3.35 -10.16 2.25
CA ALA A 179 -3.85 -9.01 1.49
C ALA A 179 -5.30 -8.66 1.89
N VAL A 180 -6.15 -9.67 2.07
CA VAL A 180 -7.54 -9.50 2.56
C VAL A 180 -7.54 -8.89 3.97
N PHE A 181 -6.75 -9.44 4.89
CA PHE A 181 -6.65 -8.90 6.26
C PHE A 181 -6.19 -7.43 6.29
N ALA A 182 -5.17 -7.11 5.51
CA ALA A 182 -4.60 -5.76 5.47
C ALA A 182 -5.59 -4.75 4.87
N THR A 183 -6.33 -5.14 3.83
CA THR A 183 -7.37 -4.32 3.20
C THR A 183 -8.60 -4.16 4.10
N TRP A 184 -9.06 -5.24 4.75
CA TRP A 184 -10.19 -5.21 5.67
C TRP A 184 -9.95 -4.25 6.85
N SER A 185 -8.72 -4.22 7.36
CA SER A 185 -8.35 -3.28 8.43
C SER A 185 -8.55 -1.82 8.02
N LEU A 186 -8.23 -1.45 6.77
CA LEU A 186 -8.49 -0.09 6.25
C LEU A 186 -10.00 0.23 6.21
N VAL A 187 -10.80 -0.70 5.68
CA VAL A 187 -12.26 -0.52 5.54
C VAL A 187 -12.91 -0.37 6.91
N LYS A 188 -12.52 -1.20 7.88
CA LYS A 188 -13.03 -1.16 9.25
C LYS A 188 -12.74 0.18 9.91
N ASP A 189 -11.53 0.70 9.75
CA ASP A 189 -11.15 1.98 10.35
C ASP A 189 -11.83 3.17 9.65
N ALA A 190 -11.97 3.13 8.32
CA ALA A 190 -12.74 4.13 7.58
C ALA A 190 -14.21 4.17 8.02
N TRP A 191 -14.84 3.00 8.20
CA TRP A 191 -16.23 2.90 8.66
C TRP A 191 -16.42 3.50 10.05
N LYS A 192 -15.51 3.20 10.99
CA LYS A 192 -15.56 3.75 12.35
C LYS A 192 -15.37 5.26 12.41
N ASN A 193 -14.65 5.85 11.46
CA ASN A 193 -14.42 7.29 11.41
C ASN A 193 -15.56 8.04 10.70
N ALA A 194 -16.37 7.33 9.91
CA ALA A 194 -17.51 7.91 9.18
C ALA A 194 -18.85 7.80 9.95
N ALA A 195 -18.96 6.85 10.87
CA ALA A 195 -20.11 6.66 11.76
C ALA A 195 -19.96 7.45 13.06
#